data_AF-A0A1N6NM68-F1
#
_entry.id   AF-A0A1N6NM68-F1
#
_cell.length_a   1.000
_cell.length_b   1.000
_cell.length_c   1.000
_cell.angle_alpha   90.00
_cell.angle_beta   90.00
_cell.angle_gamma   90.00
#
_symmetry.space_group_name_H-M   'P 1'
#
loop_
_entity.id
_entity.type
_entity.pdbx_description
1 polymer ?
#
loop_
_entity_poly.entity_id
_entity_poly.type
_entity_poly.pdbx_seq_one_letter_code
_entity_poly.pdbx_strand_id
1 'polypeptide(L)'
;MLAGCAPGTVDTDTTESVAVVEDFFASLEAGRASDAAALTTVDLDEDLVDDDFYRASVARPTDARVVASSGSSAGASVTVEFTLDGVDGPVSLEVRTTRDGDRTTISDLGTADTIGAGQPVSGTLTVNGQVEYPAAELTPVTLLPGAYAVEYTDPTGLLEGLRRGSSFTAYVPDVVREDGVVAEGFAFTPTLRPDVEPGVEEAIEDLRAACEDEGLTGPSCPSELVENARETSRTEWFAEPGPEIRYVEGAYQATAEYTVLLWDDGDLPAEVRASYTGTVSRDAAGKVTFTRP
;
A
#
# COMPACT_ATOMS: atom_id res chain seq x y z
N MET A 1 -6.03 58.41 -36.00
CA MET A 1 -6.92 57.57 -35.18
C MET A 1 -6.27 56.21 -35.06
N LEU A 2 -5.66 55.93 -33.91
CA LEU A 2 -5.24 54.57 -33.55
C LEU A 2 -6.48 53.89 -32.96
N ALA A 3 -7.02 52.90 -33.67
CA ALA A 3 -8.10 52.07 -33.18
C ALA A 3 -7.56 51.23 -32.02
N GLY A 4 -8.05 51.48 -30.81
CA GLY A 4 -7.74 50.66 -29.65
C GLY A 4 -8.40 49.30 -29.80
N CYS A 5 -7.60 48.24 -29.84
CA CYS A 5 -8.09 46.90 -29.55
C CYS A 5 -8.53 46.87 -28.08
N ALA A 6 -9.84 46.82 -27.84
CA ALA A 6 -10.34 46.43 -26.54
C ALA A 6 -9.91 44.97 -26.30
N PRO A 7 -9.34 44.62 -25.13
CA PRO A 7 -9.15 43.21 -24.80
C PRO A 7 -10.54 42.55 -24.82
N GLY A 8 -10.67 41.48 -25.61
CA GLY A 8 -11.89 40.69 -25.66
C GLY A 8 -12.22 40.18 -24.26
N THR A 9 -13.52 40.14 -23.93
CA THR A 9 -14.01 39.50 -22.71
C THR A 9 -13.48 38.08 -22.64
N VAL A 10 -12.78 37.75 -21.56
CA VAL A 10 -12.36 36.37 -21.28
C VAL A 10 -13.64 35.54 -21.18
N ASP A 11 -13.77 34.54 -22.06
CA ASP A 11 -14.86 33.58 -21.99
C ASP A 11 -14.72 32.79 -20.68
N THR A 12 -15.70 32.98 -19.80
CA THR A 12 -15.77 32.38 -18.46
C THR A 12 -16.98 31.47 -18.33
N ASP A 13 -17.59 31.09 -19.46
CA ASP A 13 -18.74 30.20 -19.45
C ASP A 13 -18.30 28.78 -19.09
N THR A 14 -18.75 28.32 -17.92
CA THR A 14 -18.48 26.99 -17.39
C THR A 14 -19.75 26.15 -17.29
N THR A 15 -20.86 26.61 -17.86
CA THR A 15 -22.21 26.04 -17.67
C THR A 15 -22.26 24.55 -18.05
N GLU A 16 -21.70 24.17 -19.18
CA GLU A 16 -21.68 22.76 -19.59
C GLU A 16 -20.73 21.89 -18.76
N SER A 17 -19.60 22.43 -18.33
CA SER A 17 -18.68 21.73 -17.42
C SER A 17 -19.36 21.43 -16.09
N VAL A 18 -20.12 22.39 -15.56
CA VAL A 18 -20.92 22.21 -14.34
C VAL A 18 -21.98 21.14 -14.54
N ALA A 19 -22.74 21.18 -15.64
CA ALA A 19 -23.77 20.18 -15.93
C ALA A 19 -23.22 18.75 -16.03
N VAL A 20 -22.08 18.55 -16.70
CA VAL A 20 -21.43 17.23 -16.80
C VAL A 20 -20.98 16.72 -15.42
N VAL A 21 -20.47 17.59 -14.56
CA VAL A 21 -20.06 17.22 -13.19
C VAL A 21 -21.29 16.90 -12.32
N GLU A 22 -22.37 17.66 -12.43
CA GLU A 22 -23.62 17.37 -11.72
C GLU A 22 -24.22 16.02 -12.16
N ASP A 23 -24.27 15.74 -13.47
CA ASP A 23 -24.75 14.45 -14.00
C ASP A 23 -23.87 13.27 -13.56
N PHE A 24 -22.56 13.48 -13.46
CA PHE A 24 -21.61 12.50 -12.94
C PHE A 24 -21.93 12.16 -11.47
N PHE A 25 -22.02 13.15 -10.59
CA PHE A 25 -22.32 12.91 -9.17
C PHE A 25 -23.74 12.37 -8.94
N ALA A 26 -24.72 12.78 -9.74
CA ALA A 26 -26.07 12.21 -9.70
C ALA A 26 -26.09 10.71 -10.06
N SER A 27 -25.22 10.29 -10.98
CA SER A 27 -25.04 8.88 -11.33
C SER A 27 -24.36 8.09 -10.21
N LEU A 28 -23.35 8.67 -9.57
CA LEU A 28 -22.70 8.08 -8.39
C LEU A 28 -23.67 7.91 -7.21
N GLU A 29 -24.45 8.94 -6.87
CA GLU A 29 -25.43 8.87 -5.78
C GLU A 29 -26.45 7.73 -6.02
N ALA A 30 -26.87 7.57 -7.27
CA ALA A 30 -27.77 6.50 -7.71
C ALA A 30 -27.11 5.11 -7.81
N GLY A 31 -25.79 5.00 -7.59
CA GLY A 31 -25.05 3.75 -7.71
C GLY A 31 -24.89 3.25 -9.15
N ARG A 32 -24.90 4.15 -10.14
CA ARG A 32 -24.70 3.87 -11.56
C ARG A 32 -23.29 4.28 -11.97
N ALA A 33 -22.32 3.43 -11.65
CA ALA A 33 -20.91 3.71 -11.90
C ALA A 33 -20.57 3.69 -13.39
N SER A 34 -21.20 2.81 -14.17
CA SER A 34 -21.05 2.73 -15.61
C SER A 34 -21.49 4.01 -16.33
N ASP A 35 -22.63 4.59 -15.91
CA ASP A 35 -23.12 5.89 -16.41
C ASP A 35 -22.14 7.03 -16.07
N ALA A 36 -21.62 7.04 -14.83
CA ALA A 36 -20.63 8.03 -14.40
C ALA A 36 -19.32 7.90 -15.21
N ALA A 37 -18.83 6.68 -15.42
CA ALA A 37 -17.64 6.40 -16.21
C ALA A 37 -17.78 6.89 -17.67
N ALA A 38 -18.99 6.83 -18.25
CA ALA A 38 -19.23 7.32 -19.61
C ALA A 38 -19.09 8.85 -19.78
N LEU A 39 -19.11 9.61 -18.68
CA LEU A 39 -18.96 11.07 -18.65
C LEU A 39 -17.49 11.51 -18.52
N THR A 40 -16.56 10.56 -18.37
CA THR A 40 -15.14 10.84 -18.19
C THR A 40 -14.28 10.21 -19.30
N THR A 41 -13.08 10.75 -19.47
CA THR A 41 -11.99 10.16 -20.27
C THR A 41 -10.87 9.60 -19.40
N VAL A 42 -11.05 9.59 -18.08
CA VAL A 42 -10.11 9.00 -17.13
C VAL A 42 -10.10 7.49 -17.34
N ASP A 43 -8.92 6.91 -17.33
CA ASP A 43 -8.73 5.46 -17.40
C ASP A 43 -9.15 4.84 -16.07
N LEU A 44 -10.28 4.15 -16.08
CA LEU A 44 -10.86 3.48 -14.93
C LEU A 44 -10.91 1.99 -15.21
N ASP A 45 -10.51 1.19 -14.23
CA ASP A 45 -10.59 -0.27 -14.30
C ASP A 45 -12.05 -0.71 -14.48
N GLU A 46 -12.29 -1.59 -15.45
CA GLU A 46 -13.63 -2.07 -15.78
C GLU A 46 -14.29 -2.81 -14.61
N ASP A 47 -13.50 -3.50 -13.80
CA ASP A 47 -13.97 -4.21 -12.61
C ASP A 47 -14.41 -3.24 -11.50
N LEU A 48 -13.90 -2.01 -11.50
CA LEU A 48 -14.17 -1.00 -10.47
C LEU A 48 -15.31 -0.02 -10.84
N VAL A 49 -15.71 0.00 -12.10
CA VAL A 49 -16.85 0.81 -12.60
C VAL A 49 -18.11 -0.02 -12.85
N ASP A 50 -18.10 -1.29 -12.46
CA ASP A 50 -19.30 -2.11 -12.40
C ASP A 50 -20.30 -1.57 -11.37
N ASP A 51 -21.59 -1.56 -11.73
CA ASP A 51 -22.65 -0.99 -10.90
C ASP A 51 -22.90 -1.82 -9.63
N ASP A 52 -22.74 -3.15 -9.68
CA ASP A 52 -22.88 -4.01 -8.50
C ASP A 52 -21.69 -3.81 -7.57
N PHE A 53 -20.47 -3.71 -8.11
CA PHE A 53 -19.27 -3.37 -7.33
C PHE A 53 -19.40 -2.03 -6.62
N TYR A 54 -19.78 -0.99 -7.36
CA TYR A 54 -19.88 0.34 -6.78
C TYR A 54 -21.02 0.46 -5.77
N ARG A 55 -22.15 -0.25 -5.98
CA ARG A 55 -23.22 -0.32 -4.98
C ARG A 55 -22.84 -1.06 -3.71
N ALA A 56 -21.86 -1.96 -3.77
CA ALA A 56 -21.31 -2.67 -2.61
C ALA A 56 -20.35 -1.82 -1.76
N SER A 57 -19.98 -0.62 -2.21
CA SER A 57 -19.17 0.34 -1.46
C SER A 57 -19.79 0.64 -0.09
N VAL A 58 -18.94 0.87 0.91
CA VAL A 58 -19.33 1.24 2.28
C VAL A 58 -20.20 2.49 2.27
N ALA A 59 -19.80 3.49 1.49
CA ALA A 59 -20.57 4.71 1.29
C ALA A 59 -20.41 5.21 -0.15
N ARG A 60 -21.45 5.88 -0.65
CA ARG A 60 -21.42 6.63 -1.90
C ARG A 60 -21.56 8.12 -1.60
N PRO A 61 -21.11 9.02 -2.50
CA PRO A 61 -21.38 10.44 -2.39
C PRO A 61 -22.88 10.71 -2.29
N THR A 62 -23.25 11.61 -1.39
CA THR A 62 -24.63 12.11 -1.22
C THR A 62 -24.61 13.62 -1.07
N ASP A 63 -25.73 14.29 -1.33
CA ASP A 63 -25.86 15.76 -1.23
C ASP A 63 -24.81 16.53 -2.06
N ALA A 64 -24.42 15.97 -3.21
CA ALA A 64 -23.39 16.55 -4.06
C ALA A 64 -23.86 17.88 -4.65
N ARG A 65 -23.01 18.91 -4.55
CA ARG A 65 -23.29 20.26 -5.08
C ARG A 65 -22.03 20.91 -5.60
N VAL A 66 -22.13 21.56 -6.76
CA VAL A 66 -21.04 22.41 -7.26
C VAL A 66 -21.03 23.71 -6.45
N VAL A 67 -19.90 24.02 -5.84
CA VAL A 67 -19.71 25.23 -5.00
C VAL A 67 -18.86 26.29 -5.67
N ALA A 68 -18.03 25.89 -6.63
CA ALA A 68 -17.21 26.80 -7.41
C ALA A 68 -16.93 26.22 -8.80
N SER A 69 -16.78 27.10 -9.79
CA SER A 69 -16.24 26.75 -11.10
C SER A 69 -15.37 27.89 -11.62
N SER A 70 -14.32 27.54 -12.35
CA SER A 70 -13.44 28.50 -13.01
C SER A 70 -12.89 27.91 -14.31
N GLY A 71 -12.75 28.72 -15.35
CA GLY A 71 -12.28 28.26 -16.65
C GLY A 71 -13.02 28.94 -17.78
N SER A 72 -13.23 28.20 -18.88
CA SER A 72 -13.85 28.67 -20.11
C SER A 72 -14.69 27.57 -20.74
N SER A 73 -15.35 27.86 -21.86
CA SER A 73 -16.09 26.87 -22.63
C SER A 73 -15.24 25.70 -23.13
N ALA A 74 -13.92 25.87 -23.28
CA ALA A 74 -13.00 24.81 -23.69
C ALA A 74 -12.65 23.81 -22.56
N GLY A 75 -12.92 24.18 -21.30
CA GLY A 75 -12.58 23.37 -20.13
C GLY A 75 -12.59 24.19 -18.85
N ALA A 76 -12.93 23.55 -17.74
CA ALA A 76 -13.05 24.18 -16.43
C ALA A 76 -12.49 23.30 -15.30
N SER A 77 -12.05 23.96 -14.24
CA SER A 77 -11.98 23.37 -12.90
C SER A 77 -13.34 23.59 -12.23
N VAL A 78 -13.92 22.52 -11.68
CA VAL A 78 -15.19 22.52 -10.97
C VAL A 78 -14.97 21.93 -9.59
N THR A 79 -15.32 22.67 -8.55
CA THR A 79 -15.26 22.20 -7.16
C THR A 79 -16.64 21.74 -6.72
N VAL A 80 -16.71 20.49 -6.26
CA VAL A 80 -17.92 19.86 -5.75
C VAL A 80 -17.75 19.54 -4.27
N GLU A 81 -18.78 19.82 -3.49
CA GLU A 81 -18.91 19.34 -2.11
C GLU A 81 -19.94 18.22 -2.05
N PHE A 82 -19.65 17.17 -1.29
CA PHE A 82 -20.58 16.07 -1.03
C PHE A 82 -20.35 15.47 0.36
N THR A 83 -21.25 14.61 0.80
CA THR A 83 -21.14 13.88 2.08
C THR A 83 -20.75 12.43 1.81
N LEU A 84 -19.84 11.90 2.63
CA LEU A 84 -19.55 10.46 2.73
C LEU A 84 -19.85 10.00 4.16
N ASP A 85 -20.57 8.90 4.29
CA ASP A 85 -20.79 8.29 5.60
C ASP A 85 -19.45 7.87 6.22
N GLY A 86 -19.31 8.06 7.54
CA GLY A 86 -18.04 7.88 8.26
C GLY A 86 -17.08 9.08 8.22
N VAL A 87 -17.38 10.14 7.46
CA VAL A 87 -16.59 11.38 7.44
C VAL A 87 -17.39 12.54 8.05
N ASP A 88 -16.83 13.18 9.07
CA ASP A 88 -17.48 14.33 9.72
C ASP A 88 -17.44 15.59 8.84
N GLY A 89 -18.56 15.95 8.20
CA GLY A 89 -18.68 17.17 7.39
C GLY A 89 -18.40 16.97 5.89
N PRO A 90 -18.60 18.01 5.07
CA PRO A 90 -18.52 17.87 3.62
C PRO A 90 -17.09 17.55 3.16
N VAL A 91 -17.01 16.70 2.14
CA VAL A 91 -15.82 16.38 1.36
C VAL A 91 -15.81 17.29 0.14
N SER A 92 -14.66 17.89 -0.15
CA SER A 92 -14.47 18.75 -1.32
C SER A 92 -13.56 18.05 -2.32
N LEU A 93 -13.95 18.07 -3.59
CA LEU A 93 -13.18 17.54 -4.69
C LEU A 93 -13.10 18.55 -5.83
N GLU A 94 -11.91 18.72 -6.41
CA GLU A 94 -11.73 19.45 -7.66
C GLU A 94 -11.70 18.46 -8.82
N VAL A 95 -12.64 18.63 -9.76
CA VAL A 95 -12.71 17.89 -11.02
C VAL A 95 -12.36 18.81 -12.18
N ARG A 96 -11.64 18.29 -13.18
CA ARG A 96 -11.35 19.04 -14.41
C ARG A 96 -12.12 18.49 -15.58
N THR A 97 -12.64 19.40 -16.39
CA THR A 97 -13.32 19.07 -17.63
C THR A 97 -12.56 19.62 -18.83
N THR A 98 -12.73 18.93 -19.96
CA THR A 98 -12.28 19.39 -21.27
C THR A 98 -13.41 19.26 -22.26
N ARG A 99 -13.43 20.15 -23.25
CA ARG A 99 -14.31 20.04 -24.40
C ARG A 99 -13.52 19.64 -25.64
N ASP A 100 -13.99 18.58 -26.30
CA ASP A 100 -13.54 18.18 -27.63
C ASP A 100 -14.73 18.21 -28.60
N GLY A 101 -14.69 19.14 -29.55
CA GLY A 101 -15.81 19.45 -30.43
C GLY A 101 -17.07 19.82 -29.64
N ASP A 102 -18.14 19.05 -29.84
CA ASP A 102 -19.45 19.27 -29.18
C ASP A 102 -19.60 18.51 -27.86
N ARG A 103 -18.55 17.81 -27.39
CA ARG A 103 -18.61 16.98 -26.18
C ARG A 103 -17.74 17.55 -25.07
N THR A 104 -18.34 17.78 -23.92
CA THR A 104 -17.65 18.09 -22.66
C THR A 104 -17.53 16.80 -21.84
N THR A 105 -16.34 16.50 -21.32
CA THR A 105 -16.06 15.31 -20.48
C THR A 105 -15.20 15.69 -19.28
N ILE A 106 -15.26 14.87 -18.23
CA ILE A 106 -14.33 14.96 -17.09
C ILE A 106 -12.99 14.35 -17.52
N SER A 107 -11.94 15.16 -17.54
CA SER A 107 -10.59 14.77 -17.93
C SER A 107 -9.71 14.36 -16.74
N ASP A 108 -10.08 14.78 -15.53
CA ASP A 108 -9.34 14.50 -14.30
C ASP A 108 -10.31 14.49 -13.11
N LEU A 109 -10.25 13.44 -12.29
CA LEU A 109 -11.05 13.30 -11.07
C LEU A 109 -10.33 13.83 -9.83
N GLY A 110 -9.01 14.02 -9.86
CA GLY A 110 -8.25 14.36 -8.66
C GLY A 110 -8.25 13.26 -7.58
N THR A 111 -8.67 12.04 -7.93
CA THR A 111 -8.84 10.89 -7.03
C THR A 111 -7.86 9.75 -7.28
N ALA A 112 -6.82 9.98 -8.10
CA ALA A 112 -5.82 8.94 -8.35
C ALA A 112 -5.11 8.62 -7.03
N ASP A 113 -5.24 7.36 -6.60
CA ASP A 113 -4.75 6.91 -5.31
C ASP A 113 -3.80 5.74 -5.51
N THR A 114 -2.72 5.68 -4.73
CA THR A 114 -1.70 4.64 -4.93
C THR A 114 -1.92 3.49 -3.98
N ILE A 115 -2.36 2.35 -4.52
CA ILE A 115 -2.09 1.07 -3.88
C ILE A 115 -0.65 0.72 -4.27
N GLY A 116 0.30 0.84 -3.35
CA GLY A 116 1.70 0.67 -3.67
C GLY A 116 2.46 -0.05 -2.57
N ALA A 117 2.86 -1.30 -2.83
CA ALA A 117 3.71 -2.04 -1.92
C ALA A 117 5.20 -1.62 -1.98
N GLY A 118 5.63 -0.86 -3.01
CA GLY A 118 7.01 -0.41 -3.20
C GLY A 118 8.06 -1.52 -3.44
N GLN A 119 7.75 -2.75 -3.03
CA GLN A 119 8.50 -4.00 -3.19
C GLN A 119 7.49 -5.16 -3.33
N PRO A 120 7.86 -6.29 -3.98
CA PRO A 120 7.01 -7.47 -3.99
C PRO A 120 6.82 -8.00 -2.57
N VAL A 121 5.57 -8.21 -2.18
CA VAL A 121 5.17 -8.77 -0.89
C VAL A 121 4.10 -9.83 -1.12
N SER A 122 3.97 -10.78 -0.21
CA SER A 122 2.90 -11.78 -0.28
C SER A 122 1.53 -11.16 0.01
N GLY A 123 0.49 -11.90 -0.35
CA GLY A 123 -0.89 -11.59 0.03
C GLY A 123 -1.73 -10.97 -1.09
N THR A 124 -2.97 -10.71 -0.73
CA THR A 124 -4.02 -10.22 -1.64
C THR A 124 -4.76 -9.10 -0.95
N LEU A 125 -4.99 -8.00 -1.68
CA LEU A 125 -5.89 -6.94 -1.30
C LEU A 125 -7.26 -7.20 -1.92
N THR A 126 -8.31 -7.26 -1.12
CA THR A 126 -9.68 -7.45 -1.58
C THR A 126 -10.46 -6.16 -1.32
N VAL A 127 -11.10 -5.61 -2.36
CA VAL A 127 -11.91 -4.38 -2.30
C VAL A 127 -13.38 -4.73 -2.43
N ASN A 128 -14.20 -4.20 -1.52
CA ASN A 128 -15.64 -4.49 -1.35
C ASN A 128 -15.98 -6.00 -1.29
N GLY A 129 -15.00 -6.86 -0.96
CA GLY A 129 -15.17 -8.31 -0.96
C GLY A 129 -15.35 -8.92 -2.36
N GLN A 130 -15.02 -8.19 -3.43
CA GLN A 130 -15.34 -8.58 -4.80
C GLN A 130 -14.14 -8.57 -5.74
N VAL A 131 -13.31 -7.52 -5.68
CA VAL A 131 -12.15 -7.37 -6.58
C VAL A 131 -10.89 -7.68 -5.80
N GLU A 132 -10.06 -8.56 -6.33
CA GLU A 132 -8.83 -9.04 -5.70
C GLU A 132 -7.59 -8.58 -6.46
N TYR A 133 -6.65 -7.98 -5.75
CA TYR A 133 -5.38 -7.52 -6.29
C TYR A 133 -4.22 -8.24 -5.58
N PRO A 134 -3.33 -8.94 -6.32
CA PRO A 134 -2.11 -9.48 -5.75
C PRO A 134 -1.24 -8.37 -5.17
N ALA A 135 -0.81 -8.50 -3.91
CA ALA A 135 -0.03 -7.46 -3.24
C ALA A 135 1.32 -7.17 -3.92
N ALA A 136 1.87 -8.16 -4.62
CA ALA A 136 3.10 -8.04 -5.40
C ALA A 136 2.94 -7.23 -6.70
N GLU A 137 1.70 -7.06 -7.18
CA GLU A 137 1.38 -6.42 -8.47
C GLU A 137 0.66 -5.08 -8.28
N LEU A 138 0.62 -4.55 -7.06
CA LEU A 138 -0.09 -3.32 -6.73
C LEU A 138 0.47 -2.13 -7.52
N THR A 139 -0.34 -1.61 -8.43
CA THR A 139 -0.12 -0.36 -9.15
C THR A 139 -1.10 0.71 -8.67
N PRO A 140 -0.80 2.01 -8.88
CA PRO A 140 -1.79 3.06 -8.66
C PRO A 140 -3.06 2.81 -9.50
N VAL A 141 -4.22 2.99 -8.89
CA VAL A 141 -5.52 2.82 -9.54
C VAL A 141 -6.38 4.05 -9.27
N THR A 142 -7.11 4.53 -10.29
CA THR A 142 -8.07 5.61 -10.09
C THR A 142 -9.44 5.04 -9.78
N LEU A 143 -10.02 5.46 -8.66
CA LEU A 143 -11.34 5.04 -8.22
C LEU A 143 -12.35 6.19 -8.33
N LEU A 144 -13.61 5.81 -8.48
CA LEU A 144 -14.72 6.75 -8.37
C LEU A 144 -14.82 7.26 -6.91
N PRO A 145 -15.34 8.48 -6.68
CA PRO A 145 -15.58 8.97 -5.33
C PRO A 145 -16.47 8.03 -4.52
N GLY A 146 -16.11 7.74 -3.26
CA GLY A 146 -16.81 6.79 -2.41
C GLY A 146 -15.99 6.35 -1.20
N ALA A 147 -16.55 5.47 -0.38
CA ALA A 147 -15.83 4.77 0.69
C ALA A 147 -15.89 3.27 0.44
N TYR A 148 -14.75 2.60 0.52
CA TYR A 148 -14.56 1.22 0.10
C TYR A 148 -14.09 0.35 1.26
N ALA A 149 -14.64 -0.85 1.39
CA ALA A 149 -14.14 -1.82 2.36
C ALA A 149 -12.91 -2.50 1.78
N VAL A 150 -11.81 -2.48 2.51
CA VAL A 150 -10.54 -3.07 2.06
C VAL A 150 -10.08 -4.10 3.07
N GLU A 151 -9.73 -5.28 2.58
CA GLU A 151 -9.14 -6.36 3.37
C GLU A 151 -7.81 -6.78 2.76
N TYR A 152 -6.78 -6.97 3.58
CA TYR A 152 -5.51 -7.53 3.20
C TYR A 152 -5.31 -8.89 3.87
N THR A 153 -5.22 -9.92 3.04
CA THR A 153 -4.96 -11.29 3.47
C THR A 153 -3.53 -11.67 3.11
N ASP A 154 -2.70 -11.88 4.13
CA ASP A 154 -1.38 -12.47 3.96
C ASP A 154 -1.42 -13.97 4.31
N PRO A 155 -1.20 -14.88 3.35
CA PRO A 155 -1.22 -16.31 3.60
C PRO A 155 -0.07 -16.76 4.53
N THR A 156 0.99 -15.97 4.68
CA THR A 156 2.11 -16.30 5.57
C THR A 156 1.85 -15.91 7.02
N GLY A 157 0.89 -15.01 7.26
CA GLY A 157 0.62 -14.42 8.57
C GLY A 157 1.79 -13.58 9.11
N LEU A 158 2.76 -13.21 8.28
CA LEU A 158 3.92 -12.41 8.67
C LEU A 158 3.66 -10.92 8.50
N LEU A 159 2.76 -10.55 7.58
CA LEU A 159 2.47 -9.16 7.27
C LEU A 159 1.13 -8.67 7.84
N GLU A 160 1.06 -7.36 8.00
CA GLU A 160 -0.17 -6.60 8.19
C GLU A 160 -0.07 -5.23 7.54
N GLY A 161 -1.20 -4.51 7.42
CA GLY A 161 -1.18 -3.13 6.96
C GLY A 161 -0.58 -2.19 7.99
N LEU A 162 0.43 -1.43 7.60
CA LEU A 162 1.03 -0.41 8.44
C LEU A 162 -0.05 0.56 8.96
N ARG A 163 -0.19 0.64 10.29
CA ARG A 163 -1.14 1.51 11.03
C ARG A 163 -2.63 1.23 10.81
N ARG A 164 -3.00 0.51 9.76
CA ARG A 164 -4.40 0.21 9.41
C ARG A 164 -4.83 -1.22 9.73
N GLY A 165 -3.87 -2.11 10.00
CA GLY A 165 -4.15 -3.53 10.17
C GLY A 165 -4.57 -4.20 8.86
N SER A 166 -5.26 -5.33 8.96
CA SER A 166 -5.68 -6.14 7.80
C SER A 166 -7.05 -5.76 7.23
N SER A 167 -7.81 -4.88 7.88
CA SER A 167 -9.14 -4.47 7.40
C SER A 167 -9.40 -3.01 7.73
N PHE A 168 -9.78 -2.22 6.73
CA PHE A 168 -10.02 -0.79 6.89
C PHE A 168 -11.00 -0.25 5.84
N THR A 169 -11.51 0.95 6.07
CA THR A 169 -12.26 1.71 5.07
C THR A 169 -11.32 2.68 4.37
N ALA A 170 -11.27 2.64 3.04
CA ALA A 170 -10.54 3.60 2.22
C ALA A 170 -11.51 4.64 1.65
N TYR A 171 -11.19 5.93 1.79
CA TYR A 171 -12.03 7.04 1.31
C TYR A 171 -11.44 7.66 0.06
N VAL A 172 -12.28 7.87 -0.96
CA VAL A 172 -11.90 8.48 -2.22
C VAL A 172 -12.77 9.72 -2.45
N PRO A 173 -12.17 10.93 -2.49
CA PRO A 173 -10.75 11.23 -2.26
C PRO A 173 -10.35 11.07 -0.78
N ASP A 174 -9.03 11.13 -0.53
CA ASP A 174 -8.49 11.53 0.77
C ASP A 174 -9.17 12.80 1.29
N VAL A 175 -9.48 12.82 2.59
CA VAL A 175 -10.05 14.00 3.24
C VAL A 175 -8.99 14.60 4.16
N VAL A 176 -8.49 15.77 3.77
CA VAL A 176 -7.47 16.52 4.52
C VAL A 176 -8.07 17.81 5.05
N ARG A 177 -7.83 18.10 6.33
CA ARG A 177 -8.25 19.33 7.02
C ARG A 177 -7.04 20.03 7.63
N GLU A 178 -7.28 21.20 8.23
CA GLU A 178 -6.22 22.01 8.87
C GLU A 178 -5.41 21.21 9.91
N ASP A 179 -6.06 20.28 10.62
CA ASP A 179 -5.43 19.45 11.66
C ASP A 179 -4.79 18.14 11.13
N GLY A 180 -4.86 17.87 9.81
CA GLY A 180 -4.29 16.68 9.18
C GLY A 180 -5.30 15.85 8.39
N VAL A 181 -4.91 14.62 8.05
CA VAL A 181 -5.77 13.67 7.32
C VAL A 181 -6.82 13.11 8.27
N VAL A 182 -8.09 13.24 7.90
CA VAL A 182 -9.25 12.82 8.69
C VAL A 182 -9.94 11.59 8.14
N ALA A 183 -9.78 11.32 6.85
CA ALA A 183 -10.20 10.09 6.22
C ALA A 183 -9.17 9.76 5.13
N GLU A 184 -8.53 8.60 5.25
CA GLU A 184 -7.45 8.22 4.36
C GLU A 184 -7.95 7.23 3.29
N GLY A 185 -7.40 7.34 2.09
CA GLY A 185 -7.70 6.57 0.89
C GLY A 185 -6.92 5.27 0.84
N PHE A 186 -6.47 4.86 -0.34
CA PHE A 186 -5.92 3.51 -0.56
C PHE A 186 -4.45 3.33 -0.21
N ALA A 187 -3.80 4.36 0.33
CA ALA A 187 -2.40 4.29 0.78
C ALA A 187 -2.19 3.15 1.79
N PHE A 188 -1.74 2.01 1.28
CA PHE A 188 -1.56 0.77 2.02
C PHE A 188 -0.14 0.25 1.83
N THR A 189 0.55 0.04 2.94
CA THR A 189 1.91 -0.50 2.95
C THR A 189 1.93 -1.76 3.82
N PRO A 190 2.03 -2.95 3.23
CA PRO A 190 2.28 -4.17 3.97
C PRO A 190 3.60 -4.05 4.74
N THR A 191 3.59 -4.43 6.01
CA THR A 191 4.76 -4.41 6.88
C THR A 191 4.79 -5.66 7.74
N LEU A 192 5.98 -6.06 8.20
CA LEU A 192 6.13 -7.16 9.12
C LEU A 192 5.35 -6.85 10.40
N ARG A 193 4.61 -7.85 10.88
CA ARG A 193 3.96 -7.75 12.18
C ARG A 193 5.00 -7.51 13.26
N PRO A 194 4.68 -6.75 14.32
CA PRO A 194 5.65 -6.34 15.33
C PRO A 194 6.39 -7.49 16.05
N ASP A 195 5.84 -8.71 16.03
CA ASP A 195 6.40 -9.90 16.66
C ASP A 195 7.27 -10.74 15.72
N VAL A 196 7.30 -10.45 14.41
CA VAL A 196 8.05 -11.27 13.44
C VAL A 196 9.55 -11.12 13.61
N GLU A 197 10.07 -9.89 13.59
CA GLU A 197 11.52 -9.66 13.75
C GLU A 197 12.05 -10.19 15.10
N PRO A 198 11.42 -9.88 16.26
CA PRO A 198 11.82 -10.47 17.54
C PRO A 198 11.71 -12.01 17.58
N GLY A 199 10.69 -12.58 16.94
CA GLY A 199 10.51 -14.03 16.89
C GLY A 199 11.56 -14.73 16.01
N VAL A 200 12.02 -14.08 14.93
CA VAL A 200 13.14 -14.57 14.12
C VAL A 200 14.44 -14.49 14.91
N GLU A 201 14.70 -13.38 15.61
CA GLU A 201 15.87 -13.23 16.48
C GLU A 201 15.92 -14.34 17.54
N GLU A 202 14.82 -14.59 18.26
CA GLU A 202 14.74 -15.65 19.27
C GLU A 202 15.05 -17.03 18.66
N ALA A 203 14.47 -17.35 17.50
CA ALA A 203 14.69 -18.63 16.84
C ALA A 203 16.15 -18.81 16.36
N ILE A 204 16.81 -17.75 15.91
CA ILE A 204 18.22 -17.78 15.50
C ILE A 204 19.14 -17.89 16.72
N GLU A 205 18.83 -17.20 17.81
CA GLU A 205 19.59 -17.28 19.06
C GLU A 205 19.51 -18.68 19.69
N ASP A 206 18.35 -19.35 19.60
CA ASP A 206 18.18 -20.76 19.98
C ASP A 206 19.08 -21.69 19.14
N LEU A 207 19.16 -21.47 17.82
CA LEU A 207 20.06 -22.23 16.94
C LEU A 207 21.53 -21.97 17.26
N ARG A 208 21.90 -20.72 17.59
CA ARG A 208 23.25 -20.38 18.02
C ARG A 208 23.62 -21.10 19.30
N ALA A 209 22.76 -21.08 20.31
CA ALA A 209 22.99 -21.80 21.56
C ALA A 209 23.11 -23.32 21.32
N ALA A 210 22.24 -23.90 20.49
CA ALA A 210 22.33 -25.30 20.10
C ALA A 210 23.64 -25.63 19.36
N CYS A 211 24.13 -24.74 18.50
CA CYS A 211 25.42 -24.90 17.84
C CYS A 211 26.59 -24.96 18.84
N GLU A 212 26.57 -24.15 19.90
CA GLU A 212 27.58 -24.20 20.97
C GLU A 212 27.49 -25.52 21.77
N ASP A 213 26.27 -25.96 22.10
CA ASP A 213 26.03 -27.24 22.78
C ASP A 213 26.45 -28.45 21.93
N GLU A 214 26.38 -28.32 20.60
CA GLU A 214 26.86 -29.28 19.60
C GLU A 214 28.38 -29.19 19.35
N GLY A 215 29.10 -28.37 20.12
CA GLY A 215 30.56 -28.21 20.00
C GLY A 215 30.98 -27.63 18.64
N LEU A 216 30.16 -26.76 18.06
CA LEU A 216 30.42 -26.04 16.80
C LEU A 216 30.48 -26.93 15.54
N THR A 217 29.96 -28.16 15.61
CA THR A 217 30.05 -29.15 14.51
C THR A 217 28.71 -29.72 14.07
N GLY A 218 27.63 -29.43 14.79
CA GLY A 218 26.33 -30.02 14.54
C GLY A 218 25.45 -29.26 13.53
N PRO A 219 24.24 -29.77 13.26
CA PRO A 219 23.35 -29.22 12.24
C PRO A 219 22.84 -27.81 12.56
N SER A 220 22.89 -27.40 13.82
CA SER A 220 22.48 -26.04 14.22
C SER A 220 23.50 -24.99 13.78
N CYS A 221 24.75 -25.39 13.50
CA CYS A 221 25.85 -24.50 13.14
C CYS A 221 25.86 -24.06 11.67
N PRO A 222 26.12 -22.77 11.38
CA PRO A 222 26.49 -22.27 10.07
C PRO A 222 27.68 -23.05 9.49
N SER A 223 27.66 -23.35 8.19
CA SER A 223 28.70 -24.15 7.54
C SER A 223 30.08 -23.52 7.67
N GLU A 224 30.15 -22.18 7.64
CA GLU A 224 31.37 -21.40 7.78
C GLU A 224 32.04 -21.68 9.14
N LEU A 225 31.26 -21.90 10.18
CA LEU A 225 31.80 -22.27 11.49
C LEU A 225 32.23 -23.71 11.55
N VAL A 226 31.43 -24.65 11.02
CA VAL A 226 31.78 -26.08 11.00
C VAL A 226 33.11 -26.32 10.27
N GLU A 227 33.39 -25.56 9.22
CA GLU A 227 34.63 -25.67 8.44
C GLU A 227 35.88 -25.13 9.16
N ASN A 228 35.72 -24.18 10.08
CA ASN A 228 36.82 -23.43 10.68
C ASN A 228 37.02 -23.70 12.18
N ALA A 229 35.97 -24.11 12.89
CA ALA A 229 36.01 -24.39 14.31
C ALA A 229 36.62 -25.77 14.61
N ARG A 230 37.27 -25.87 15.77
CA ARG A 230 37.68 -27.15 16.35
C ARG A 230 36.80 -27.42 17.57
N GLU A 231 36.66 -28.71 17.91
CA GLU A 231 35.86 -29.14 19.07
C GLU A 231 36.30 -28.48 20.39
N THR A 232 37.56 -28.05 20.48
CA THR A 232 38.14 -27.37 21.66
C THR A 232 38.18 -25.84 21.54
N SER A 233 37.73 -25.25 20.44
CA SER A 233 37.80 -23.81 20.24
C SER A 233 36.87 -23.08 21.21
N ARG A 234 37.35 -22.00 21.82
CA ARG A 234 36.50 -21.08 22.59
C ARG A 234 35.98 -19.98 21.67
N THR A 235 34.68 -19.70 21.72
CA THR A 235 34.00 -18.71 20.87
C THR A 235 33.72 -17.40 21.60
N GLU A 236 33.78 -16.30 20.86
CA GLU A 236 33.11 -15.04 21.19
C GLU A 236 32.30 -14.58 19.98
N TRP A 237 31.01 -14.29 20.19
CA TRP A 237 30.08 -13.93 19.11
C TRP A 237 29.74 -12.45 19.18
N PHE A 238 29.77 -11.81 18.02
CA PHE A 238 29.37 -10.42 17.83
C PHE A 238 28.28 -10.38 16.76
N ALA A 239 27.05 -10.07 17.17
CA ALA A 239 25.94 -9.93 16.24
C ALA A 239 26.13 -8.67 15.39
N GLU A 240 25.96 -8.79 14.08
CA GLU A 240 25.84 -7.66 13.17
C GLU A 240 24.39 -7.12 13.19
N PRO A 241 24.13 -5.89 12.72
CA PRO A 241 22.77 -5.38 12.59
C PRO A 241 21.89 -6.28 11.71
N GLY A 242 20.72 -6.66 12.20
CA GLY A 242 19.80 -7.60 11.55
C GLY A 242 18.87 -8.23 12.58
N PRO A 243 18.01 -9.19 12.19
CA PRO A 243 18.03 -9.94 10.92
C PRO A 243 17.46 -9.16 9.74
N GLU A 244 18.07 -9.31 8.57
CA GLU A 244 17.49 -8.81 7.32
C GLU A 244 16.43 -9.80 6.82
N ILE A 245 15.18 -9.34 6.66
CA ILE A 245 14.05 -10.15 6.18
C ILE A 245 13.60 -9.65 4.81
N ARG A 246 13.59 -10.55 3.82
CA ARG A 246 13.22 -10.23 2.43
C ARG A 246 12.30 -11.29 1.83
N TYR A 247 11.40 -10.86 0.94
CA TYR A 247 10.59 -11.77 0.15
C TYR A 247 11.36 -12.22 -1.09
N VAL A 248 11.66 -13.52 -1.19
CA VAL A 248 12.46 -14.13 -2.25
C VAL A 248 11.74 -15.38 -2.76
N GLU A 249 11.43 -15.41 -4.06
CA GLU A 249 10.87 -16.59 -4.75
C GLU A 249 9.64 -17.23 -4.06
N GLY A 250 8.77 -16.41 -3.46
CA GLY A 250 7.53 -16.88 -2.83
C GLY A 250 7.62 -17.17 -1.33
N ALA A 251 8.76 -16.92 -0.69
CA ALA A 251 8.96 -17.10 0.74
C ALA A 251 9.71 -15.93 1.37
N TYR A 252 9.49 -15.71 2.66
CA TYR A 252 10.32 -14.79 3.43
C TYR A 252 11.61 -15.49 3.85
N GLN A 253 12.74 -14.90 3.51
CA GLN A 253 14.06 -15.33 3.95
C GLN A 253 14.58 -14.34 4.97
N ALA A 254 15.14 -14.85 6.06
CA ALA A 254 15.87 -14.07 7.04
C ALA A 254 17.35 -14.40 6.97
N THR A 255 18.18 -13.37 7.11
CA THR A 255 19.63 -13.49 7.24
C THR A 255 20.09 -12.73 8.47
N ALA A 256 20.71 -13.44 9.42
CA ALA A 256 21.45 -12.85 10.52
C ALA A 256 22.94 -13.18 10.38
N GLU A 257 23.79 -12.17 10.53
CA GLU A 257 25.24 -12.33 10.42
C GLU A 257 25.90 -12.15 11.79
N TYR A 258 26.92 -12.96 12.04
CA TYR A 258 27.74 -12.86 13.23
C TYR A 258 29.21 -12.83 12.83
N THR A 259 29.96 -11.95 13.47
CA THR A 259 31.42 -12.05 13.54
C THR A 259 31.77 -12.94 14.73
N VAL A 260 32.46 -14.05 14.50
CA VAL A 260 32.82 -15.02 15.52
C VAL A 260 34.34 -15.10 15.66
N LEU A 261 34.83 -14.91 16.88
CA LEU A 261 36.24 -15.08 17.20
C LEU A 261 36.45 -16.49 17.76
N LEU A 262 37.27 -17.28 17.07
CA LEU A 262 37.66 -18.63 17.45
C LEU A 262 39.04 -18.61 18.10
N TRP A 263 39.11 -18.93 19.38
CA TRP A 263 40.35 -19.02 20.14
C TRP A 263 40.82 -20.47 20.24
N ASP A 264 42.03 -20.71 19.74
CA ASP A 264 42.78 -21.95 19.96
C ASP A 264 43.95 -21.66 20.92
N ASP A 265 44.14 -22.52 21.92
CA ASP A 265 45.04 -22.33 23.09
C ASP A 265 46.37 -21.59 22.79
N GLY A 266 46.37 -20.26 22.96
CA GLY A 266 47.55 -19.39 22.99
C GLY A 266 47.80 -18.50 21.75
N ASP A 267 47.04 -18.65 20.67
CA ASP A 267 47.17 -17.84 19.45
C ASP A 267 46.19 -16.65 19.41
N LEU A 268 46.39 -15.73 18.46
CA LEU A 268 45.39 -14.72 18.12
C LEU A 268 44.13 -15.42 17.57
N PRO A 269 42.92 -14.93 17.89
CA PRO A 269 41.71 -15.59 17.45
C PRO A 269 41.56 -15.50 15.92
N ALA A 270 41.08 -16.57 15.31
CA ALA A 270 40.61 -16.52 13.94
C ALA A 270 39.24 -15.85 13.89
N GLU A 271 39.06 -14.88 13.00
CA GLU A 271 37.77 -14.25 12.75
C GLU A 271 37.03 -15.02 11.64
N VAL A 272 35.81 -15.47 11.94
CA VAL A 272 34.93 -16.16 11.00
C VAL A 272 33.61 -15.39 10.92
N ARG A 273 33.12 -15.17 9.71
CA ARG A 273 31.77 -14.66 9.49
C ARG A 273 30.81 -15.82 9.34
N ALA A 274 29.87 -15.92 10.27
CA ALA A 274 28.86 -16.95 10.29
C ALA A 274 27.52 -16.35 9.89
N SER A 275 26.78 -17.02 9.01
CA SER A 275 25.46 -16.56 8.58
C SER A 275 24.39 -17.59 8.92
N TYR A 276 23.36 -17.14 9.62
CA TYR A 276 22.09 -17.86 9.72
C TYR A 276 21.17 -17.35 8.63
N THR A 277 21.15 -18.05 7.50
CA THR A 277 20.20 -17.82 6.41
C THR A 277 19.16 -18.94 6.36
N GLY A 278 17.89 -18.57 6.28
CA GLY A 278 16.79 -19.54 6.33
C GLY A 278 15.44 -18.91 5.99
N THR A 279 14.41 -19.74 5.94
CA THR A 279 13.03 -19.32 5.69
C THR A 279 12.33 -18.97 6.99
N VAL A 280 11.51 -17.92 6.93
CA VAL A 280 10.64 -17.47 8.01
C VAL A 280 9.23 -17.95 7.72
N SER A 281 8.59 -18.53 8.73
CA SER A 281 7.20 -18.93 8.68
C SER A 281 6.51 -18.68 10.01
N ARG A 282 5.18 -18.71 10.01
CA ARG A 282 4.37 -18.63 11.21
C ARG A 282 3.51 -19.89 11.32
N ASP A 283 3.52 -20.52 12.48
CA ASP A 283 2.72 -21.71 12.73
C ASP A 283 1.25 -21.37 13.07
N ALA A 284 0.41 -22.40 13.20
CA ALA A 284 -1.02 -22.23 13.52
C ALA A 284 -1.28 -21.66 14.93
N ALA A 285 -0.31 -21.73 15.84
CA ALA A 285 -0.38 -21.09 17.15
C ALA A 285 0.08 -19.62 17.12
N GLY A 286 0.55 -19.14 15.96
CA GLY A 286 1.05 -17.80 15.75
C GLY A 286 2.54 -17.65 16.07
N LYS A 287 3.26 -18.73 16.39
CA LYS A 287 4.69 -18.68 16.68
C LYS A 287 5.48 -18.49 15.38
N VAL A 288 6.41 -17.55 15.39
CA VAL A 288 7.38 -17.33 14.31
C VAL A 288 8.45 -18.40 14.39
N THR A 289 8.78 -19.01 13.26
CA THR A 289 9.79 -20.05 13.15
C THR A 289 10.78 -19.72 12.04
N PHE A 290 12.03 -20.12 12.27
CA PHE A 290 13.13 -19.97 11.32
C PHE A 290 13.71 -21.35 10.97
N THR A 291 13.84 -21.66 9.68
CA THR A 291 14.33 -22.96 9.21
C THR A 291 15.48 -22.77 8.23
N ARG A 292 16.63 -23.38 8.53
CA ARG A 292 17.79 -23.41 7.62
C ARG A 292 17.59 -24.45 6.50
N PRO A 293 18.16 -24.24 5.31
CA PRO A 293 18.11 -25.18 4.20
C PRO A 293 18.88 -26.48 4.46
#